data_AF-A0AAV2STP3-F1
#
_entry.id   AF-A0AAV2STP3-F1
#
_cell.length_a   1.000
_cell.length_b   1.000
_cell.length_c   1.000
_cell.angle_alpha   90.00
_cell.angle_beta   90.00
_cell.angle_gamma   90.00
#
_symmetry.space_group_name_H-M   'P 1'
#
loop_
_entity.id
_entity.type
_entity.pdbx_description
1 polymer ?
#
loop_
_entity_poly.entity_id
_entity_poly.type
_entity_poly.pdbx_seq_one_letter_code
_entity_poly.pdbx_strand_id
1 'polypeptide(L)'
;MDKNHLAIYIILFFANKSKTTKAFFAYEETPDQGIVACPAIKDIYPCKCKYDLEEDALDLDCSNITNEEDLFRIFYNEFHYTTFRRFEIYNNINLTRIPEGVFDQVTFEEIHIIASSITTLEPNAFINSASTLNILNLNTNSISYFPFEILGFYESLEELILYNNFISKIPTIRIPLLRILDLDSNAISE
;
A
#
# COMPACT_ATOMS: atom_id res chain seq x y z
N MET A 1 0.97 53.14 2.26
CA MET A 1 0.19 51.89 2.30
C MET A 1 0.37 51.13 1.00
N ASP A 2 1.35 50.28 0.81
CA ASP A 2 2.74 50.31 1.23
C ASP A 2 3.53 49.73 0.03
N LYS A 3 4.65 50.37 -0.30
CA LYS A 3 5.64 49.91 -1.28
C LYS A 3 6.81 49.31 -0.48
N ASN A 4 7.61 48.45 -1.13
CA ASN A 4 8.88 47.84 -0.68
C ASN A 4 8.68 46.51 0.07
N HIS A 5 9.40 45.43 -0.26
CA HIS A 5 10.85 45.38 -0.23
C HIS A 5 11.49 44.72 -1.46
N LEU A 6 12.37 45.50 -2.10
CA LEU A 6 13.60 45.02 -2.73
C LEU A 6 14.46 44.37 -1.65
N ALA A 7 15.12 43.27 -2.00
CA ALA A 7 16.38 42.89 -1.38
C ALA A 7 17.48 42.97 -2.45
N ILE A 8 18.04 44.17 -2.58
CA ILE A 8 19.40 44.37 -3.11
C ILE A 8 20.33 44.05 -1.95
N TYR A 9 21.29 43.15 -2.14
CA TYR A 9 22.56 43.24 -1.41
C TYR A 9 23.74 42.99 -2.35
N ILE A 10 24.72 43.87 -2.20
CA ILE A 10 25.89 44.12 -3.04
C ILE A 10 27.14 43.54 -2.34
N ILE A 11 27.88 42.73 -3.10
CA ILE A 11 29.35 42.57 -3.21
C ILE A 11 30.16 42.14 -1.97
N LEU A 12 30.97 41.08 -2.12
CA LEU A 12 32.44 41.17 -1.98
C LEU A 12 33.15 40.28 -3.02
N PHE A 13 33.75 40.92 -4.02
CA PHE A 13 34.82 40.32 -4.83
C PHE A 13 36.09 40.31 -3.99
N PHE A 14 36.62 39.12 -3.69
CA PHE A 14 38.05 38.98 -3.45
C PHE A 14 38.66 38.29 -4.67
N ALA A 15 39.29 39.10 -5.52
CA ALA A 15 40.33 38.59 -6.39
C ALA A 15 41.58 38.33 -5.54
N ASN A 16 41.93 37.07 -5.31
CA ASN A 16 43.33 36.73 -5.11
C ASN A 16 43.69 35.34 -5.66
N LYS A 17 44.91 35.28 -6.16
CA LYS A 17 45.38 34.38 -7.23
C LYS A 17 45.57 32.92 -6.81
N SER A 18 45.42 32.06 -7.83
CA SER A 18 45.99 30.71 -7.98
C SER A 18 45.18 29.55 -7.39
N LYS A 19 44.51 28.83 -8.31
CA LYS A 19 44.55 27.36 -8.55
C LYS A 19 43.16 26.84 -8.94
N THR A 20 43.01 26.58 -10.23
CA THR A 20 42.11 25.57 -10.83
C THR A 20 40.73 25.43 -10.19
N THR A 21 39.78 26.29 -10.60
CA THR A 21 38.36 26.08 -10.32
C THR A 21 37.82 25.05 -11.31
N LYS A 22 37.61 23.81 -10.85
CA LYS A 22 36.64 22.91 -11.48
C LYS A 22 35.27 23.57 -11.36
N ALA A 23 34.51 23.61 -12.45
CA ALA A 23 33.12 24.00 -12.41
C ALA A 23 32.38 23.03 -11.47
N PHE A 24 31.98 23.52 -10.30
CA PHE A 24 30.98 22.89 -9.46
C PHE A 24 29.62 23.33 -10.00
N PHE A 25 28.86 22.40 -10.56
CA PHE A 25 27.43 22.60 -10.73
C PHE A 25 26.81 22.50 -9.34
N ALA A 26 26.51 23.64 -8.74
CA ALA A 26 25.55 23.70 -7.64
C ALA A 26 24.18 23.42 -8.27
N TYR A 27 23.64 22.22 -8.03
CA TYR A 27 22.21 22.00 -8.23
C TYR A 27 21.51 22.77 -7.12
N GLU A 28 20.70 23.75 -7.50
CA GLU A 28 19.77 24.40 -6.59
C GLU A 28 18.83 23.33 -6.03
N GLU A 29 18.80 23.16 -4.70
CA GLU A 29 17.76 22.42 -4.00
C GLU A 29 16.45 23.18 -4.23
N THR A 30 15.65 22.69 -5.18
CA THR A 30 14.25 23.11 -5.33
C THR A 30 13.46 22.70 -4.08
N PRO A 31 12.47 23.50 -3.64
CA PRO A 31 11.59 23.11 -2.54
C PRO A 31 10.92 21.77 -2.89
N ASP A 32 11.05 20.81 -1.99
CA ASP A 32 10.50 19.45 -2.00
C ASP A 32 9.17 19.33 -2.77
N GLN A 33 9.27 19.06 -4.07
CA GLN A 33 8.24 18.35 -4.81
C GLN A 33 8.66 16.88 -4.75
N GLY A 34 8.36 16.25 -3.61
CA GLY A 34 8.74 14.88 -3.31
C GLY A 34 8.34 13.95 -4.45
N ILE A 35 9.33 13.40 -5.13
CA ILE A 35 9.13 12.43 -6.19
C ILE A 35 8.57 11.16 -5.54
N VAL A 36 7.31 10.80 -5.83
CA VAL A 36 6.71 9.54 -5.40
C VAL A 36 7.64 8.41 -5.83
N ALA A 37 8.11 7.64 -4.87
CA ALA A 37 9.15 6.66 -5.10
C ALA A 37 8.92 5.40 -4.26
N CYS A 38 9.32 4.28 -4.84
CA CYS A 38 9.35 3.03 -4.13
C CYS A 38 10.26 3.09 -2.88
N PRO A 39 9.87 2.42 -1.79
CA PRO A 39 10.74 2.23 -0.64
C PRO A 39 12.05 1.53 -1.02
N ALA A 40 13.09 1.68 -0.21
CA ALA A 40 14.36 1.03 -0.48
C ALA A 40 14.19 -0.50 -0.44
N ILE A 41 14.76 -1.19 -1.42
CA ILE A 41 14.59 -2.64 -1.61
C ILE A 41 14.89 -3.44 -0.34
N LYS A 42 15.92 -3.04 0.42
CA LYS A 42 16.32 -3.71 1.67
C LYS A 42 15.24 -3.66 2.77
N ASP A 43 14.39 -2.64 2.76
CA ASP A 43 13.39 -2.41 3.81
C ASP A 43 12.11 -3.19 3.50
N ILE A 44 11.86 -3.48 2.21
CA ILE A 44 10.68 -4.22 1.75
C ILE A 44 10.97 -5.66 1.29
N TYR A 45 12.24 -6.09 1.21
CA TYR A 45 12.59 -7.45 0.78
C TYR A 45 11.88 -8.51 1.66
N PRO A 46 11.27 -9.57 1.11
CA PRO A 46 11.35 -10.03 -0.29
C PRO A 46 10.31 -9.44 -1.25
N CYS A 47 9.54 -8.43 -0.82
CA CYS A 47 8.62 -7.73 -1.70
C CYS A 47 9.34 -6.86 -2.73
N LYS A 48 8.63 -6.53 -3.81
CA LYS A 48 9.07 -5.67 -4.89
C LYS A 48 8.06 -4.56 -5.05
N CYS A 49 8.55 -3.33 -5.09
CA CYS A 49 7.73 -2.18 -5.41
C CYS A 49 7.95 -1.78 -6.88
N LYS A 50 6.88 -1.40 -7.55
CA LYS A 50 6.88 -0.78 -8.88
C LYS A 50 6.15 0.55 -8.80
N TYR A 51 6.71 1.56 -9.44
CA TYR A 51 6.02 2.81 -9.72
C TYR A 51 5.42 2.75 -11.13
N ASP A 52 4.12 3.01 -11.21
CA ASP A 52 3.35 3.11 -12.45
C ASP A 52 3.30 4.57 -12.90
N LEU A 53 3.93 4.86 -14.04
CA LEU A 53 4.03 6.22 -14.58
C LEU A 53 2.71 6.73 -15.17
N GLU A 54 1.84 5.83 -15.62
CA GLU A 54 0.58 6.23 -16.27
C GLU A 54 -0.45 6.62 -15.22
N GLU A 55 -0.43 5.91 -14.09
CA GLU A 55 -1.39 6.04 -13.00
C GLU A 55 -0.82 6.81 -11.80
N ASP A 56 0.45 7.25 -11.89
CA ASP A 56 1.19 7.96 -10.83
C ASP A 56 1.09 7.25 -9.47
N ALA A 57 1.30 5.93 -9.47
CA ALA A 57 0.91 5.05 -8.38
C ALA A 57 1.98 4.03 -8.00
N LEU A 58 1.98 3.59 -6.74
CA LEU A 58 2.89 2.54 -6.23
C LEU A 58 2.15 1.22 -6.08
N ASP A 59 2.71 0.16 -6.65
CA ASP A 59 2.26 -1.23 -6.46
C ASP A 59 3.32 -2.03 -5.71
N LEU A 60 2.89 -2.88 -4.78
CA LEU A 60 3.75 -3.70 -3.93
C LEU A 60 3.41 -5.19 -4.09
N ASP A 61 4.30 -5.93 -4.75
CA ASP A 61 4.24 -7.39 -4.90
C ASP A 61 5.02 -8.07 -3.76
N CYS A 62 4.29 -8.73 -2.87
CA CYS A 62 4.79 -9.46 -1.72
C CYS A 62 4.64 -10.98 -1.85
N SER A 63 4.49 -11.49 -3.08
CA SER A 63 4.28 -12.93 -3.36
C SER A 63 5.39 -13.85 -2.79
N ASN A 64 6.60 -13.32 -2.59
CA ASN A 64 7.76 -14.08 -2.12
C ASN A 64 7.97 -14.07 -0.59
N ILE A 65 7.04 -13.51 0.18
CA ILE A 65 7.06 -13.61 1.64
C ILE A 65 6.99 -15.08 2.08
N THR A 66 7.72 -15.43 3.14
CA THR A 66 7.80 -16.83 3.59
C THR A 66 7.01 -17.09 4.87
N ASN A 67 6.62 -16.06 5.62
CA ASN A 67 5.91 -16.17 6.88
C ASN A 67 5.29 -14.82 7.29
N GLU A 68 4.52 -14.81 8.39
CA GLU A 68 3.90 -13.60 8.94
C GLU A 68 4.93 -12.58 9.49
N GLU A 69 6.10 -13.03 9.96
CA GLU A 69 7.15 -12.15 10.49
C GLU A 69 7.72 -11.23 9.41
N ASP A 70 7.79 -11.69 8.16
CA ASP A 70 8.16 -10.83 7.03
C ASP A 70 7.19 -9.65 6.87
N LEU A 71 5.87 -9.87 7.00
CA LEU A 71 4.89 -8.79 6.90
C LEU A 71 5.14 -7.74 8.00
N PHE A 72 5.27 -8.18 9.26
CA PHE A 72 5.57 -7.26 10.35
C PHE A 72 6.87 -6.52 10.10
N ARG A 73 7.95 -7.22 9.77
CA ARG A 73 9.26 -6.60 9.50
C ARG A 73 9.20 -5.54 8.40
N ILE A 74 8.39 -5.75 7.36
CA ILE A 74 8.24 -4.81 6.25
C ILE A 74 7.40 -3.61 6.65
N PHE A 75 6.22 -3.85 7.23
CA PHE A 75 5.23 -2.81 7.48
C PHE A 75 5.38 -2.08 8.82
N TYR A 76 6.28 -2.53 9.70
CA TYR A 76 6.75 -1.73 10.84
C TYR A 76 7.84 -0.72 10.48
N ASN A 77 8.39 -0.76 9.26
CA ASN A 77 9.37 0.24 8.83
C ASN A 77 8.70 1.60 8.62
N GLU A 78 9.49 2.67 8.73
CA GLU A 78 9.04 4.01 8.37
C GLU A 78 9.01 4.16 6.85
N PHE A 79 7.82 4.35 6.29
CA PHE A 79 7.62 4.63 4.87
C PHE A 79 7.56 6.15 4.65
N HIS A 80 8.42 6.68 3.78
CA HIS A 80 8.30 8.08 3.34
C HIS A 80 6.98 8.34 2.58
N TYR A 81 6.47 7.31 1.87
CA TYR A 81 5.20 7.32 1.16
C TYR A 81 4.33 6.18 1.70
N THR A 82 3.17 6.52 2.26
CA THR A 82 2.30 5.59 2.97
C THR A 82 1.07 5.19 2.16
N THR A 83 0.90 5.75 0.96
CA THR A 83 -0.23 5.46 0.06
C THR A 83 0.26 4.61 -1.09
N PHE A 84 -0.31 3.42 -1.24
CA PHE A 84 -0.06 2.52 -2.36
C PHE A 84 -1.38 2.30 -3.09
N ARG A 85 -1.31 2.13 -4.41
CA ARG A 85 -2.47 1.68 -5.17
C ARG A 85 -2.73 0.22 -4.86
N ARG A 86 -1.74 -0.65 -5.09
CA ARG A 86 -1.97 -2.10 -5.04
C ARG A 86 -1.04 -2.82 -4.08
N PHE A 87 -1.61 -3.72 -3.28
CA PHE A 87 -0.88 -4.79 -2.58
C PHE A 87 -1.21 -6.13 -3.21
N GLU A 88 -0.18 -6.92 -3.53
CA GLU A 88 -0.34 -8.19 -4.24
C GLU A 88 0.41 -9.34 -3.56
N ILE A 89 -0.28 -10.48 -3.41
CA ILE A 89 0.33 -11.77 -3.09
C ILE A 89 -0.30 -12.83 -4.00
N TYR A 90 0.52 -13.43 -4.85
CA TYR A 90 0.09 -14.50 -5.75
C TYR A 90 0.82 -15.80 -5.47
N ASN A 91 0.09 -16.93 -5.52
CA ASN A 91 0.68 -18.27 -5.45
C ASN A 91 1.55 -18.51 -4.19
N ASN A 92 1.23 -17.82 -3.08
CA ASN A 92 1.99 -17.95 -1.85
C ASN A 92 1.45 -19.13 -1.03
N ILE A 93 2.27 -20.17 -0.89
CA ILE A 93 1.88 -21.39 -0.18
C ILE A 93 2.30 -21.41 1.30
N ASN A 94 3.08 -20.42 1.75
CA ASN A 94 3.69 -20.42 3.08
C ASN A 94 2.95 -19.52 4.07
N LEU A 95 2.35 -18.44 3.58
CA LEU A 95 1.56 -17.51 4.37
C LEU A 95 0.13 -18.05 4.50
N THR A 96 -0.32 -18.25 5.74
CA THR A 96 -1.66 -18.77 6.04
C THR A 96 -2.54 -17.77 6.78
N ARG A 97 -1.96 -16.71 7.33
CA ARG A 97 -2.70 -15.69 8.06
C ARG A 97 -2.24 -14.29 7.69
N ILE A 98 -3.17 -13.36 7.70
CA ILE A 98 -2.89 -11.91 7.67
C ILE A 98 -3.25 -11.34 9.05
N PRO A 99 -2.26 -10.86 9.82
CA PRO A 99 -2.49 -10.36 11.18
C PRO A 99 -3.24 -9.02 11.23
N GLU A 100 -3.89 -8.76 12.36
CA GLU A 100 -4.48 -7.46 12.69
C GLU A 100 -3.39 -6.37 12.75
N GLY A 101 -3.70 -5.19 12.23
CA GLY A 101 -2.83 -4.01 12.31
C GLY A 101 -1.53 -4.09 11.53
N VAL A 102 -1.29 -5.18 10.79
CA VAL A 102 -0.02 -5.39 10.08
C VAL A 102 0.23 -4.32 9.01
N PHE A 103 -0.81 -3.64 8.52
CA PHE A 103 -0.70 -2.57 7.52
C PHE A 103 -0.98 -1.16 8.08
N ASP A 104 -0.93 -0.94 9.40
CA ASP A 104 -1.34 0.34 10.01
C ASP A 104 -0.54 1.57 9.58
N GLN A 105 0.66 1.39 9.02
CA GLN A 105 1.50 2.48 8.52
C GLN A 105 1.20 2.87 7.07
N VAL A 106 0.40 2.08 6.35
CA VAL A 106 0.18 2.25 4.92
C VAL A 106 -1.29 2.06 4.55
N THR A 107 -1.69 2.58 3.39
CA THR A 107 -3.03 2.44 2.84
C THR A 107 -2.93 1.87 1.44
N PHE A 108 -3.96 1.11 1.07
CA PHE A 108 -4.09 0.47 -0.24
C PHE A 108 -5.45 0.82 -0.86
N GLU A 109 -5.47 1.03 -2.16
CA GLU A 109 -6.72 1.13 -2.94
C GLU A 109 -7.21 -0.25 -3.37
N GLU A 110 -6.28 -1.14 -3.70
CA GLU A 110 -6.54 -2.49 -4.17
C GLU A 110 -5.71 -3.50 -3.39
N ILE A 111 -6.35 -4.58 -2.93
CA ILE A 111 -5.68 -5.70 -2.28
C ILE A 111 -6.03 -6.99 -3.02
N HIS A 112 -5.02 -7.65 -3.57
CA HIS A 112 -5.13 -8.91 -4.28
C HIS A 112 -4.28 -9.98 -3.61
N ILE A 113 -4.90 -10.92 -2.92
CA ILE A 113 -4.23 -12.10 -2.36
C ILE A 113 -4.86 -13.32 -3.00
N ILE A 114 -4.23 -13.84 -4.06
CA ILE A 114 -4.85 -14.72 -5.02
C ILE A 114 -4.10 -16.05 -5.10
N ALA A 115 -4.85 -17.15 -5.24
CA ALA A 115 -4.29 -18.50 -5.41
C ALA A 115 -3.26 -18.86 -4.33
N SER A 116 -3.52 -18.47 -3.09
CA SER A 116 -2.59 -18.59 -1.95
C SER A 116 -3.17 -19.48 -0.84
N SER A 117 -2.40 -19.72 0.22
CA SER A 117 -2.79 -20.61 1.33
C SER A 117 -3.46 -19.89 2.51
N ILE A 118 -4.04 -18.70 2.29
CA ILE A 118 -4.64 -17.93 3.40
C ILE A 118 -5.85 -18.68 3.97
N THR A 119 -5.81 -18.97 5.26
CA THR A 119 -6.92 -19.57 6.01
C THR A 119 -7.62 -18.57 6.91
N THR A 120 -6.88 -17.57 7.39
CA THR A 120 -7.37 -16.61 8.39
C THR A 120 -7.02 -15.19 8.00
N LEU A 121 -8.04 -14.34 7.91
CA LEU A 121 -7.89 -12.90 7.93
C LEU A 121 -8.29 -12.43 9.33
N GLU A 122 -7.37 -11.87 10.10
CA GLU A 122 -7.74 -11.31 11.40
C GLU A 122 -8.64 -10.08 11.22
N PRO A 123 -9.56 -9.81 12.17
CA PRO A 123 -10.33 -8.59 12.16
C PRO A 123 -9.41 -7.38 12.04
N ASN A 124 -9.85 -6.36 11.31
CA ASN A 124 -9.10 -5.11 11.12
C ASN A 124 -7.73 -5.25 10.41
N ALA A 125 -7.39 -6.39 9.81
CA ALA A 125 -6.14 -6.55 9.06
C ALA A 125 -5.89 -5.39 8.08
N PHE A 126 -6.94 -4.91 7.40
CA PHE A 126 -6.87 -3.81 6.43
C PHE A 126 -7.59 -2.53 6.88
N ILE A 127 -7.74 -2.29 8.20
CA ILE A 127 -8.59 -1.20 8.69
C ILE A 127 -8.07 0.18 8.31
N ASN A 128 -6.74 0.35 8.20
CA ASN A 128 -6.15 1.61 7.80
C ASN A 128 -6.53 2.00 6.35
N SER A 129 -6.84 1.01 5.51
CA SER A 129 -7.33 1.21 4.15
C SER A 129 -8.86 1.38 4.07
N ALA A 130 -9.60 1.51 5.18
CA ALA A 130 -11.06 1.53 5.15
C ALA A 130 -11.66 2.67 4.29
N SER A 131 -10.99 3.82 4.24
CA SER A 131 -11.41 4.96 3.40
C SER A 131 -10.89 4.90 1.96
N THR A 132 -9.89 4.06 1.66
CA THR A 132 -9.20 4.02 0.35
C THR A 132 -9.51 2.77 -0.46
N LEU A 133 -9.76 1.63 0.20
CA LEU A 133 -9.87 0.32 -0.43
C LEU A 133 -11.15 0.23 -1.28
N ASN A 134 -10.97 0.08 -2.59
CA ASN A 134 -12.03 -0.08 -3.58
C ASN A 134 -12.19 -1.55 -4.02
N ILE A 135 -11.12 -2.35 -4.02
CA ILE A 135 -11.13 -3.75 -4.43
C ILE A 135 -10.44 -4.61 -3.36
N LEU A 136 -11.17 -5.60 -2.84
CA LEU A 136 -10.63 -6.67 -2.02
C LEU A 136 -10.84 -8.01 -2.73
N ASN A 137 -9.76 -8.57 -3.27
CA ASN A 137 -9.76 -9.86 -3.95
C ASN A 137 -8.94 -10.88 -3.18
N LEU A 138 -9.63 -11.87 -2.60
CA LEU A 138 -9.05 -12.97 -1.84
C LEU A 138 -9.38 -14.32 -2.48
N ASN A 139 -9.52 -14.36 -3.81
CA ASN A 139 -9.99 -15.55 -4.50
C ASN A 139 -8.99 -16.72 -4.47
N THR A 140 -9.52 -17.94 -4.52
CA THR A 140 -8.73 -19.18 -4.51
C THR A 140 -7.77 -19.20 -3.31
N ASN A 141 -8.33 -19.06 -2.11
CA ASN A 141 -7.62 -19.29 -0.85
C ASN A 141 -8.30 -20.43 -0.07
N SER A 142 -8.00 -20.54 1.22
CA SER A 142 -8.59 -21.53 2.13
C SER A 142 -9.37 -20.87 3.27
N ILE A 143 -9.97 -19.70 3.02
CA ILE A 143 -10.64 -18.89 4.04
C ILE A 143 -11.95 -19.56 4.45
N SER A 144 -12.07 -19.94 5.72
CA SER A 144 -13.31 -20.52 6.28
C SER A 144 -14.14 -19.50 7.07
N TYR A 145 -13.49 -18.45 7.57
CA TYR A 145 -14.11 -17.32 8.26
C TYR A 145 -13.62 -16.02 7.63
N PHE A 146 -14.54 -15.20 7.17
CA PHE A 146 -14.27 -13.84 6.72
C PHE A 146 -15.01 -12.86 7.66
N PRO A 147 -14.35 -11.82 8.19
CA PRO A 147 -14.95 -10.88 9.14
C PRO A 147 -15.90 -9.90 8.41
N PHE A 148 -17.05 -10.37 7.96
CA PHE A 148 -18.00 -9.53 7.22
C PHE A 148 -18.48 -8.33 8.04
N GLU A 149 -18.54 -8.44 9.37
CA GLU A 149 -18.98 -7.41 10.30
C GLU A 149 -18.19 -6.09 10.21
N ILE A 150 -16.91 -6.14 9.81
CA ILE A 150 -16.08 -4.95 9.67
C ILE A 150 -16.30 -4.22 8.33
N LEU A 151 -16.98 -4.84 7.36
CA LEU A 151 -17.16 -4.24 6.03
C LEU A 151 -18.01 -2.96 6.07
N GLY A 152 -18.75 -2.72 7.15
CA GLY A 152 -19.48 -1.46 7.36
C GLY A 152 -18.57 -0.24 7.53
N PHE A 153 -17.28 -0.44 7.83
CA PHE A 153 -16.29 0.65 7.92
C PHE A 153 -15.65 1.00 6.57
N TYR A 154 -15.76 0.14 5.56
CA TYR A 154 -15.10 0.33 4.27
C TYR A 154 -15.97 1.20 3.37
N GLU A 155 -15.73 2.51 3.43
CA GLU A 155 -16.57 3.52 2.79
C GLU A 155 -16.44 3.52 1.26
N SER A 156 -15.32 3.03 0.74
CA SER A 156 -14.96 3.07 -0.69
C SER A 156 -15.05 1.70 -1.40
N LEU A 157 -15.42 0.63 -0.69
CA LEU A 157 -15.34 -0.73 -1.23
C LEU A 157 -16.41 -0.97 -2.31
N GLU A 158 -15.96 -1.19 -3.54
CA GLU A 158 -16.80 -1.47 -4.71
C GLU A 158 -16.82 -2.96 -5.09
N GLU A 159 -15.71 -3.67 -4.88
CA GLU A 159 -15.57 -5.07 -5.28
C GLU A 159 -15.04 -5.94 -4.13
N LEU A 160 -15.79 -7.00 -3.81
CA LEU A 160 -15.39 -8.04 -2.87
C LEU A 160 -15.43 -9.39 -3.58
N ILE A 161 -14.26 -9.95 -3.82
CA ILE A 161 -14.09 -11.22 -4.53
C ILE A 161 -13.53 -12.25 -3.54
N LEU A 162 -14.38 -13.20 -3.17
CA LEU A 162 -14.10 -14.30 -2.24
C LEU A 162 -14.30 -15.66 -2.90
N TYR A 163 -14.34 -15.69 -4.23
CA TYR A 163 -14.47 -16.90 -5.05
C TYR A 163 -13.52 -18.01 -4.61
N ASN A 164 -14.02 -19.25 -4.58
CA ASN A 164 -13.24 -20.46 -4.31
C ASN A 164 -12.51 -20.40 -2.96
N ASN A 165 -13.30 -20.37 -1.88
CA ASN A 165 -12.88 -20.42 -0.49
C ASN A 165 -13.78 -21.43 0.27
N PHE A 166 -13.73 -21.46 1.60
CA PHE A 166 -14.52 -22.36 2.45
C PHE A 166 -15.52 -21.61 3.34
N ILE A 167 -15.95 -20.41 2.93
CA ILE A 167 -16.88 -19.60 3.71
C ILE A 167 -18.24 -20.30 3.75
N SER A 168 -18.82 -20.44 4.94
CA SER A 168 -20.10 -21.13 5.14
C SER A 168 -21.21 -20.24 5.68
N LYS A 169 -20.88 -19.03 6.14
CA LYS A 169 -21.82 -18.10 6.76
C LYS A 169 -21.60 -16.70 6.20
N ILE A 170 -22.71 -16.04 5.89
CA ILE A 170 -22.74 -14.64 5.45
C ILE A 170 -23.76 -13.92 6.34
N PRO A 171 -23.36 -12.86 7.07
CA PRO A 171 -24.31 -12.07 7.83
C PRO A 171 -25.08 -11.11 6.92
N THR A 172 -26.19 -10.58 7.42
CA THR A 172 -26.83 -9.43 6.79
C THR A 172 -26.04 -8.17 7.13
N ILE A 173 -25.22 -7.70 6.18
CA ILE A 173 -24.50 -6.43 6.30
C ILE A 173 -24.77 -5.53 5.08
N ARG A 174 -24.78 -4.21 5.31
CA ARG A 174 -24.91 -3.20 4.27
C ARG A 174 -23.54 -2.63 3.93
N ILE A 175 -23.16 -2.74 2.66
CA ILE A 175 -21.93 -2.15 2.12
C ILE A 175 -22.38 -1.24 0.98
N PRO A 176 -22.47 0.08 1.21
CA PRO A 176 -23.27 0.98 0.39
C PRO A 176 -22.77 1.15 -1.05
N LEU A 177 -21.45 1.02 -1.27
CA LEU A 177 -20.83 1.15 -2.59
C LEU A 177 -20.54 -0.18 -3.26
N LEU A 178 -20.83 -1.32 -2.63
CA LEU A 178 -20.49 -2.63 -3.20
C LEU A 178 -21.31 -2.89 -4.47
N ARG A 179 -20.60 -3.14 -5.56
CA ARG A 179 -21.16 -3.40 -6.90
C ARG A 179 -20.90 -4.82 -7.35
N ILE A 180 -19.77 -5.39 -6.95
CA ILE A 180 -19.38 -6.77 -7.27
C ILE A 180 -19.18 -7.53 -5.97
N LEU A 181 -19.93 -8.61 -5.83
CA LEU A 181 -19.75 -9.60 -4.78
C LEU A 181 -19.66 -10.97 -5.44
N ASP A 182 -18.47 -11.56 -5.39
CA ASP A 182 -18.26 -12.92 -5.87
C ASP A 182 -17.98 -13.85 -4.69
N LEU A 183 -18.93 -14.74 -4.43
CA LEU A 183 -18.89 -15.74 -3.37
C LEU A 183 -19.00 -17.17 -3.94
N ASP A 184 -18.86 -17.34 -5.25
CA ASP A 184 -19.02 -18.63 -5.90
C ASP A 184 -17.95 -19.62 -5.40
N SER A 185 -18.26 -20.92 -5.50
CA SER A 185 -17.38 -22.00 -5.03
C SER A 185 -16.99 -21.88 -3.54
N ASN A 186 -17.92 -21.42 -2.70
CA ASN A 186 -17.82 -21.47 -1.24
C ASN A 186 -18.73 -22.56 -0.64
N ALA A 187 -18.68 -22.75 0.68
CA ALA A 187 -19.48 -23.72 1.43
C ALA A 187 -20.77 -23.11 2.00
N ILE A 188 -21.33 -22.10 1.34
CA ILE A 188 -22.52 -21.37 1.79
C ILE A 188 -23.74 -22.29 1.66
N SER A 189 -24.35 -22.62 2.79
CA SER A 189 -25.64 -23.31 2.83
C SER A 189 -26.78 -22.30 2.93
N GLU A 190 -27.91 -22.61 2.28
CA GLU A 190 -29.18 -21.87 2.43
C GLU A 190 -29.67 -21.78 3.88
#